data_AF-A0A7K2LQA8-F1
#
_entry.id   AF-A0A7K2LQA8-F1
#
_cell.length_a   1.000
_cell.length_b   1.000
_cell.length_c   1.000
_cell.angle_alpha   90.00
_cell.angle_beta   90.00
_cell.angle_gamma   90.00
#
_symmetry.space_group_name_H-M   'P 1'
#
loop_
_entity.id
_entity.type
_entity.pdbx_description
1 polymer ?
#
loop_
_entity_poly.entity_id
_entity_poly.type
_entity_poly.pdbx_seq_one_letter_code
_entity_poly.pdbx_strand_id
1 'polypeptide(L)'
;MRLGVNVPNFGPGTDPGVLRDWARITEGLGYDLLMVSDHVAVTPDVAERYPEPFYEPFTTLSWLAGVTGTVRLGTTVLILPYRHPRLVARMAANLGRLSGGRLVL
;
A
#
# COMPACT_ATOMS: atom_id res chain seq x y z
N MET A 1 -0.42 -14.38 17.75
CA MET A 1 -0.18 -14.42 16.28
C MET A 1 -0.60 -13.07 15.72
N ARG A 2 0.11 -12.53 14.73
CA ARG A 2 -0.25 -11.24 14.08
C ARG A 2 -0.80 -11.51 12.69
N LEU A 3 -1.85 -10.80 12.29
CA LEU A 3 -2.54 -11.01 11.02
C LEU A 3 -2.49 -9.74 10.16
N GLY A 4 -2.32 -9.90 8.84
CA GLY A 4 -2.31 -8.79 7.90
C GLY A 4 -3.16 -9.09 6.66
N VAL A 5 -3.54 -8.02 5.96
CA VAL A 5 -4.40 -8.07 4.78
C VAL A 5 -3.71 -7.33 3.62
N ASN A 6 -3.68 -7.96 2.45
CA ASN A 6 -3.38 -7.25 1.20
C ASN A 6 -4.69 -6.63 0.70
N VAL A 7 -4.76 -5.30 0.68
CA VAL A 7 -5.97 -4.60 0.23
C VAL A 7 -5.93 -4.42 -1.28
N PRO A 8 -7.09 -4.41 -1.96
CA PRO A 8 -7.13 -4.27 -3.41
C PRO A 8 -6.69 -2.86 -3.80
N ASN A 9 -5.40 -2.69 -4.13
CA ASN A 9 -4.88 -1.51 -4.83
C ASN A 9 -4.88 -1.69 -6.35
N PHE A 10 -5.47 -2.79 -6.82
CA PHE A 10 -5.71 -3.10 -8.20
C PHE A 10 -6.96 -3.95 -8.44
N GLY A 11 -7.35 -4.05 -9.69
CA GLY A 11 -8.47 -4.84 -10.14
C GLY A 11 -9.75 -4.04 -10.36
N PRO A 12 -10.76 -4.65 -11.02
CA PRO A 12 -11.97 -3.95 -11.44
C PRO A 12 -12.72 -3.37 -10.24
N GLY A 13 -13.14 -2.10 -10.35
CA GLY A 13 -13.87 -1.41 -9.29
C GLY A 13 -12.98 -0.86 -8.16
N THR A 14 -11.65 -0.99 -8.26
CA THR A 14 -10.75 -0.33 -7.32
C THR A 14 -10.69 1.17 -7.61
N ASP A 15 -11.03 1.97 -6.60
CA ASP A 15 -10.92 3.43 -6.63
C ASP A 15 -10.46 3.95 -5.25
N PRO A 16 -10.23 5.27 -5.07
CA PRO A 16 -9.83 5.80 -3.78
C PRO A 16 -10.86 5.54 -2.68
N GLY A 17 -12.16 5.59 -2.97
CA GLY A 17 -13.22 5.29 -2.00
C GLY A 17 -13.08 3.87 -1.44
N VAL A 18 -12.91 2.89 -2.34
CA VAL A 18 -12.70 1.48 -1.99
C VAL A 18 -11.44 1.30 -1.14
N LEU A 19 -10.32 1.92 -1.52
CA LEU A 19 -9.07 1.88 -0.73
C LEU A 19 -9.24 2.40 0.70
N ARG A 20 -9.92 3.54 0.86
CA ARG A 20 -10.20 4.13 2.17
C ARG A 20 -11.07 3.21 3.02
N ASP A 21 -12.10 2.64 2.42
CA ASP A 21 -13.08 1.82 3.14
C ASP A 21 -12.43 0.50 3.58
N TRP A 22 -11.63 -0.14 2.72
CA TRP A 22 -10.81 -1.29 3.11
C TRP A 22 -9.82 -0.97 4.22
N ALA A 23 -9.17 0.20 4.19
CA ALA A 23 -8.24 0.59 5.25
C ALA A 23 -8.95 0.72 6.61
N ARG A 24 -10.13 1.35 6.63
CA ARG A 24 -10.96 1.47 7.84
C ARG A 24 -11.48 0.12 8.34
N ILE A 25 -11.93 -0.74 7.44
CA ILE A 25 -12.40 -2.10 7.79
C ILE A 25 -11.24 -2.91 8.37
N THR A 26 -10.08 -2.90 7.72
CA THR A 26 -8.88 -3.63 8.16
C THR A 26 -8.48 -3.21 9.58
N GLU A 27 -8.42 -1.90 9.84
CA GLU A 27 -8.12 -1.37 11.16
C GLU A 27 -9.22 -1.69 12.18
N GLY A 28 -10.50 -1.47 11.83
CA GLY A 28 -11.64 -1.67 12.72
C GLY A 28 -11.85 -3.13 13.13
N LEU A 29 -11.42 -4.08 12.30
CA LEU A 29 -11.42 -5.51 12.62
C LEU A 29 -10.19 -5.94 13.45
N GLY A 30 -9.25 -5.04 13.73
CA GLY A 30 -8.08 -5.32 14.56
C GLY A 30 -6.95 -6.05 13.85
N TYR A 31 -6.86 -6.01 12.52
CA TYR A 31 -5.69 -6.52 11.81
C TYR A 31 -4.45 -5.69 12.14
N ASP A 32 -3.29 -6.34 12.16
CA ASP A 32 -2.03 -5.69 12.53
C ASP A 32 -1.34 -4.95 11.39
N LEU A 33 -1.65 -5.28 10.13
CA LEU A 33 -0.93 -4.80 8.95
C LEU A 33 -1.84 -4.76 7.72
N LEU A 34 -1.86 -3.62 7.03
CA LEU A 34 -2.41 -3.44 5.69
C LEU A 34 -1.27 -3.36 4.69
N MET A 35 -1.38 -4.08 3.58
CA MET A 35 -0.36 -4.12 2.53
C MET A 35 -0.93 -3.79 1.15
N VAL A 36 -0.10 -3.23 0.27
CA VAL A 36 -0.41 -2.99 -1.14
C VAL A 36 0.71 -3.52 -2.06
N SER A 37 0.37 -3.87 -3.29
CA SER A 37 1.32 -4.38 -4.30
C SER A 37 2.01 -3.25 -5.08
N ASP A 38 3.26 -3.45 -5.52
CA ASP A 38 4.03 -2.45 -6.28
C ASP A 38 4.10 -2.77 -7.77
N HIS A 39 3.35 -2.02 -8.59
CA HIS A 39 3.47 -2.04 -10.04
C HIS A 39 3.49 -0.60 -10.57
N VAL A 40 4.57 -0.23 -11.27
CA VAL A 40 4.70 1.08 -11.93
C VAL A 40 4.29 1.04 -13.41
N ALA A 41 4.37 -0.15 -14.01
CA ALA A 41 3.92 -0.46 -15.34
C ALA A 41 3.56 -1.96 -15.37
N VAL A 42 2.59 -2.32 -16.20
CA VAL A 42 2.05 -3.67 -16.27
C VAL A 42 2.21 -4.17 -17.70
N THR A 43 2.87 -5.31 -17.89
CA THR A 43 2.95 -5.96 -19.20
C THR A 43 1.61 -6.61 -19.55
N PRO A 44 1.29 -6.83 -20.84
CA PRO A 44 -0.01 -7.38 -21.24
C PRO A 44 -0.39 -8.70 -20.55
N ASP A 45 0.59 -9.60 -20.37
CA ASP A 45 0.41 -10.89 -19.68
C ASP A 45 0.09 -10.72 -18.18
N VAL A 46 0.67 -9.71 -17.52
CA VAL A 46 0.34 -9.39 -16.13
C VAL A 46 -1.03 -8.73 -16.05
N ALA A 47 -1.36 -7.84 -17.00
CA ALA A 47 -2.64 -7.13 -17.04
C ALA A 47 -3.83 -8.08 -17.23
N GLU A 48 -3.65 -9.20 -17.94
CA GLU A 48 -4.67 -10.25 -18.10
C GLU A 48 -5.07 -10.87 -16.75
N ARG A 49 -4.09 -11.07 -15.86
CA ARG A 49 -4.31 -11.70 -14.54
C ARG A 49 -4.60 -10.69 -13.43
N TYR A 50 -4.00 -9.52 -13.51
CA TYR A 50 -4.07 -8.45 -12.52
C TYR A 50 -4.36 -7.14 -13.26
N PRO A 51 -5.63 -6.85 -13.55
CA PRO A 51 -5.99 -5.68 -14.32
C PRO A 51 -5.88 -4.40 -13.49
N GLU A 52 -5.78 -3.28 -14.20
CA GLU A 52 -5.73 -1.92 -13.64
C GLU A 52 -6.95 -1.56 -12.76
N PRO A 53 -6.85 -0.50 -11.94
CA PRO A 53 -5.68 0.39 -11.76
C PRO A 53 -4.57 -0.26 -10.92
N PHE A 54 -3.33 0.24 -10.94
CA PHE A 54 -2.36 -0.07 -9.88
C PHE A 54 -1.97 1.22 -9.17
N TYR A 55 -2.47 1.41 -7.96
CA TYR A 55 -2.08 2.57 -7.17
C TYR A 55 -0.69 2.35 -6.57
N GLU A 56 0.22 3.30 -6.85
CA GLU A 56 1.62 3.23 -6.44
C GLU A 56 1.74 3.20 -4.89
N PRO A 57 2.60 2.33 -4.31
CA PRO A 57 2.62 2.10 -2.87
C PRO A 57 2.92 3.32 -1.99
N PHE A 58 3.96 4.12 -2.29
CA PHE A 58 4.37 5.19 -1.37
C PHE A 58 3.33 6.29 -1.28
N THR A 59 2.74 6.69 -2.41
CA THR A 59 1.65 7.67 -2.45
C THR A 59 0.38 7.14 -1.77
N THR A 60 0.00 5.89 -2.07
CA THR A 60 -1.18 5.25 -1.48
C THR A 60 -1.07 5.09 0.03
N LEU A 61 0.03 4.51 0.51
CA LEU A 61 0.24 4.29 1.95
C LEU A 61 0.40 5.61 2.70
N SER A 62 1.00 6.64 2.09
CA SER A 62 1.05 7.99 2.70
C SER A 62 -0.33 8.61 2.86
N TRP A 63 -1.22 8.40 1.89
CA TRP A 63 -2.60 8.84 2.00
C TRP A 63 -3.37 8.04 3.06
N LEU A 64 -3.25 6.70 3.05
CA LEU A 64 -3.90 5.83 4.04
C LEU A 64 -3.37 6.04 5.47
N ALA A 65 -2.14 6.52 5.63
CA ALA A 65 -1.60 6.94 6.93
C ALA A 65 -2.40 8.08 7.56
N GLY A 66 -2.99 8.97 6.75
CA GLY A 66 -3.89 10.02 7.23
C GLY A 66 -5.34 9.54 7.48
N VAL A 67 -5.71 8.38 6.94
CA VAL A 67 -7.04 7.77 7.09
C VAL A 67 -7.13 6.87 8.33
N THR A 68 -6.01 6.27 8.73
CA THR A 68 -5.91 5.25 9.78
C THR A 68 -5.02 5.71 10.94
N GLY A 69 -5.22 5.16 12.13
CA GLY A 69 -4.52 5.59 13.35
C GLY A 69 -3.50 4.60 13.93
N THR A 70 -3.74 3.30 13.77
CA THR A 70 -3.04 2.24 14.52
C THR A 70 -2.56 1.09 13.64
N VAL A 71 -3.26 0.76 12.55
CA VAL A 71 -2.86 -0.35 11.67
C VAL A 71 -1.50 -0.06 11.02
N ARG A 72 -0.62 -1.06 10.95
CA ARG A 72 0.66 -0.90 10.24
C ARG A 72 0.44 -0.86 8.74
N LEU A 73 1.32 -0.18 8.03
CA LEU A 73 1.20 0.09 6.59
C LEU A 73 2.42 -0.49 5.90
N GLY A 74 2.24 -1.35 4.90
CA GLY A 74 3.36 -1.99 4.25
C GLY A 74 3.17 -2.32 2.78
N THR A 75 4.22 -2.88 2.20
CA THR A 75 4.24 -3.33 0.81
C THR A 75 4.33 -4.84 0.74
N THR A 76 3.78 -5.44 -0.31
CA THR A 76 3.88 -6.89 -0.57
C THR A 76 4.08 -7.15 -2.07
N VAL A 77 5.23 -6.82 -2.64
CA VAL A 77 6.48 -6.30 -2.04
C VAL A 77 6.83 -4.96 -2.69
N LEU A 78 7.72 -4.17 -2.10
CA LEU A 78 8.32 -3.04 -2.82
C LEU A 78 9.34 -3.56 -3.84
N ILE A 79 9.18 -3.20 -5.11
CA ILE A 79 10.13 -3.55 -6.16
C ILE A 79 11.18 -2.45 -6.23
N LEU A 80 12.26 -2.63 -5.45
CA LEU A 80 13.33 -1.66 -5.30
C LEU A 80 13.90 -1.13 -6.63
N PRO A 81 14.11 -1.94 -7.69
CA PRO A 81 14.66 -1.45 -8.95
C PRO A 81 13.81 -0.44 -9.72
N TYR A 82 12.52 -0.24 -9.39
CA TYR A 82 11.67 0.74 -10.08
C TYR A 82 12.00 2.19 -9.76
N ARG A 83 12.72 2.45 -8.67
CA ARG A 83 12.97 3.81 -8.18
C ARG A 83 14.42 3.91 -7.71
N HIS A 84 15.01 5.10 -7.79
CA HIS A 84 16.37 5.30 -7.28
C HIS A 84 16.42 4.99 -5.76
N PRO A 85 17.38 4.19 -5.25
CA PRO A 85 17.38 3.73 -3.86
C PRO A 85 17.44 4.88 -2.83
N ARG A 86 18.19 5.96 -3.12
CA ARG A 86 18.17 7.18 -2.30
C ARG A 86 16.78 7.84 -2.20
N LEU A 87 15.98 7.80 -3.28
CA LEU A 87 14.63 8.33 -3.27
C LEU A 87 13.71 7.41 -2.44
N VAL A 88 13.84 6.09 -2.60
CA VAL A 88 13.13 5.11 -1.77
C VAL A 88 13.41 5.34 -0.28
N ALA A 89 14.67 5.51 0.11
CA ALA A 89 15.05 5.81 1.49
C ALA A 89 14.37 7.09 2.00
N ARG A 90 14.33 8.16 1.19
CA ARG A 90 13.65 9.41 1.56
C ARG A 90 12.13 9.24 1.70
N MET A 91 11.48 8.55 0.76
CA MET A 91 10.04 8.31 0.81
C MET A 91 9.65 7.43 2.00
N ALA A 92 10.41 6.36 2.25
CA ALA A 92 10.21 5.49 3.41
C ALA A 92 10.40 6.25 4.73
N ALA A 93 11.44 7.07 4.85
CA ALA A 93 11.65 7.90 6.04
C ALA A 93 10.49 8.88 6.27
N ASN A 94 9.99 9.52 5.20
CA ASN A 94 8.86 10.44 5.29
C ASN A 94 7.57 9.73 5.70
N LEU A 95 7.22 8.63 5.04
CA LEU A 95 6.05 7.81 5.36
C LEU A 95 6.15 7.25 6.79
N GLY A 96 7.33 6.80 7.21
CA GLY A 96 7.59 6.38 8.59
C GLY A 96 7.23 7.49 9.59
N ARG A 97 7.60 8.75 9.33
CA ARG A 97 7.24 9.87 10.21
C ARG A 97 5.76 10.25 10.13
N LEU A 98 5.19 10.35 8.92
CA LEU A 98 3.79 10.73 8.70
C LEU A 98 2.82 9.71 9.31
N SER A 99 3.20 8.43 9.32
CA SER A 99 2.41 7.36 9.91
C SER A 99 2.65 7.15 11.40
N GLY A 100 3.55 7.89 12.05
CA GLY A 100 3.89 7.67 13.46
C GLY A 100 4.66 6.37 13.73
N GLY A 101 5.51 5.95 12.79
CA GLY A 101 6.34 4.76 12.88
C GLY A 101 5.66 3.46 12.44
N ARG A 102 4.52 3.56 11.72
CA ARG A 102 3.70 2.39 11.33
C ARG A 102 4.13 1.74 10.02
N LEU A 103 5.11 2.29 9.30
CA LEU A 103 5.63 1.71 8.05
C LEU A 103 6.34 0.36 8.30
N VAL A 104 6.01 -0.63 7.48
CA VAL A 104 6.70 -1.92 7.33
C VAL A 104 7.20 -2.01 5.88
N LEU A 105 8.51 -2.00 5.68
CA LEU A 105 9.16 -2.01 4.37
C LEU A 105 9.74 -3.39 4.05
#